data_AF-I3T6I2-F1
#
_entry.id   AF-I3T6I2-F1
#
_cell.length_a   1.000
_cell.length_b   1.000
_cell.length_c   1.000
_cell.angle_alpha   90.00
_cell.angle_beta   90.00
_cell.angle_gamma   90.00
#
_symmetry.space_group_name_H-M   'P 1'
#
loop_
_entity.id
_entity.type
_entity.pdbx_description
1 polymer ?
#
loop_
_entity_poly.entity_id
_entity_poly.type
_entity_poly.pdbx_seq_one_letter_code
_entity_poly.pdbx_strand_id
1 'polypeptide(L)' 'MDHQTLEEDRNRFYEVFYSVFDDQSAAMNSILKGKESFNQQAFKNVLDKFVGVNLESSKPGVR' A
#
# COMPACT_ATOMS: atom_id res chain seq x y z
N MET A 1 34.94 -16.70 14.05
CA MET A 1 34.29 -15.59 14.80
C MET A 1 32.95 -15.30 14.15
N ASP A 2 32.16 -16.33 13.84
CA ASP A 2 31.13 -16.20 12.79
C ASP A 2 29.71 -16.28 13.40
N HIS A 3 29.63 -16.68 14.66
CA HIS A 3 28.37 -16.90 15.36
C HIS A 3 27.82 -15.61 16.01
N GLN A 4 28.69 -14.66 16.36
CA GLN A 4 28.31 -13.36 16.92
C GLN A 4 27.77 -12.41 15.85
N THR A 5 28.39 -12.39 14.66
CA THR A 5 27.94 -11.58 13.52
C THR A 5 26.52 -11.95 13.08
N LEU A 6 26.19 -13.25 13.09
CA LEU A 6 24.87 -13.74 12.70
C LEU A 6 23.76 -13.33 13.69
N GLU A 7 24.08 -13.25 14.98
CA GLU A 7 23.11 -12.90 16.03
C GLU A 7 22.82 -11.40 16.05
N GLU A 8 23.84 -10.57 15.88
CA GLU A 8 23.69 -9.11 15.75
C GLU A 8 22.90 -8.74 14.48
N ASP A 9 23.20 -9.38 13.35
CA ASP A 9 22.46 -9.19 12.10
C ASP A 9 20.99 -9.62 12.24
N ARG A 10 20.72 -10.72 12.95
CA ARG A 10 19.37 -11.19 13.23
C ARG A 10 18.60 -10.22 14.14
N ASN A 11 19.23 -9.71 15.19
CA ASN A 11 18.61 -8.76 16.10
C ASN A 11 18.27 -7.44 15.38
N ARG A 12 19.21 -6.96 14.55
CA ARG A 12 19.00 -5.76 13.73
C ARG A 12 17.88 -5.92 12.71
N PHE A 13 17.75 -7.11 12.10
CA PHE A 13 16.63 -7.42 11.20
C PHE A 13 15.29 -7.29 11.92
N TYR A 14 15.15 -7.86 13.11
CA TYR A 14 13.89 -7.80 13.87
C TYR A 14 13.58 -6.40 14.39
N GLU A 15 14.58 -5.64 14.84
CA GLU A 15 14.41 -4.23 15.22
C GLU A 15 13.82 -3.41 14.06
N VAL A 16 14.42 -3.50 12.88
CA VAL A 16 13.95 -2.74 11.70
C VAL A 16 12.57 -3.24 11.27
N PHE A 17 12.35 -4.55 11.22
CA PHE A 17 11.08 -5.12 10.77
C PHE A 17 9.91 -4.75 11.69
N TYR A 18 10.13 -4.77 13.01
CA TYR A 18 9.09 -4.43 13.98
C TYR A 18 8.93 -2.92 14.20
N SER A 19 9.96 -2.11 13.95
CA SER A 19 9.88 -0.64 14.03
C SER A 19 8.81 -0.02 13.12
N VAL A 20 8.43 -0.70 12.04
CA VAL A 20 7.34 -0.26 11.14
C VAL A 20 5.98 -0.29 11.84
N PHE A 21 5.83 -1.11 12.88
CA PHE A 21 4.63 -1.22 13.70
C PHE A 21 4.66 -0.30 14.94
N ASP A 22 5.82 0.30 15.28
CA ASP A 22 5.92 1.29 16.36
C ASP A 22 5.18 2.58 16.01
N ASP A 23 5.05 2.91 14.72
CA ASP A 23 4.14 3.96 14.27
C ASP A 23 2.75 3.39 13.97
N GLN A 24 1.96 3.26 15.03
CA GLN A 24 0.54 2.89 14.95
C GLN A 24 -0.24 3.78 13.96
N SER A 25 0.22 5.02 13.74
CA SER A 25 -0.36 5.95 12.76
C SER A 25 -0.03 5.52 11.33
N ALA A 26 1.15 4.97 11.05
CA ALA A 26 1.53 4.47 9.72
C ALA A 26 0.72 3.22 9.32
N ALA A 27 0.51 2.30 10.25
CA ALA A 27 -0.33 1.12 10.05
C ALA A 27 -1.79 1.53 9.79
N MET A 28 -2.36 2.40 10.63
CA MET A 28 -3.71 2.93 10.46
C MET A 28 -3.86 3.70 9.15
N ASN A 29 -2.90 4.56 8.80
CA ASN A 29 -2.89 5.29 7.53
C ASN A 29 -2.88 4.36 6.31
N SER A 30 -2.12 3.26 6.37
CA SER A 30 -2.08 2.26 5.30
C SER A 30 -3.43 1.56 5.13
N ILE A 31 -4.10 1.22 6.24
CA ILE A 31 -5.45 0.64 6.23
C ILE A 31 -6.47 1.63 5.64
N LEU A 32 -6.42 2.90 6.04
CA LEU A 32 -7.32 3.95 5.54
C LEU A 32 -7.13 4.19 4.04
N LYS A 33 -5.88 4.29 3.56
CA LYS A 33 -5.56 4.42 2.13
C LYS A 33 -6.04 3.22 1.31
N GLY A 34 -5.90 2.02 1.86
CA GLY A 34 -6.43 0.80 1.23
C GLY A 34 -7.95 0.83 1.06
N LYS A 35 -8.67 1.25 2.10
CA LYS A 35 -10.13 1.42 2.07
C LYS A 35 -10.57 2.44 1.01
N GLU A 36 -9.89 3.58 0.96
CA GLU A 36 -10.18 4.63 -0.02
C GLU A 36 -9.96 4.14 -1.45
N SER A 37 -8.81 3.50 -1.71
CA SER A 37 -8.47 2.95 -3.03
C SER A 37 -9.47 1.89 -3.49
N PHE A 38 -9.89 0.99 -2.59
CA PHE A 38 -10.90 -0.01 -2.89
C PHE A 38 -12.24 0.62 -3.26
N ASN A 39 -12.72 1.59 -2.48
CA ASN A 39 -13.98 2.29 -2.75
C ASN A 39 -13.94 3.01 -4.11
N GLN A 40 -12.83 3.68 -4.40
CA GLN A 40 -12.63 4.35 -5.69
C GLN A 40 -12.71 3.35 -6.85
N GLN A 41 -12.03 2.20 -6.74
CA GLN A 41 -12.05 1.19 -7.77
C GLN A 41 -13.42 0.53 -7.93
N ALA A 42 -14.11 0.23 -6.82
CA ALA A 42 -15.46 -0.33 -6.85
C ALA A 42 -16.45 0.63 -7.55
N PHE A 43 -16.36 1.93 -7.25
CA PHE A 43 -17.15 2.95 -7.91
C PHE A 43 -16.87 3.03 -9.42
N LYS A 44 -15.59 3.07 -9.81
CA LYS A 44 -15.17 3.01 -11.22
C LYS A 44 -15.75 1.78 -11.93
N ASN A 45 -15.65 0.59 -11.31
CA ASN A 45 -16.15 -0.66 -11.89
C ASN A 45 -17.68 -0.65 -12.09
N VAL A 46 -18.43 -0.05 -11.17
CA VAL A 46 -19.89 0.09 -11.30
C VAL A 46 -20.24 1.03 -12.44
N LEU A 47 -19.56 2.17 -12.54
CA LEU A 47 -19.77 3.12 -13.64
C LEU A 47 -19.42 2.52 -15.00
N ASP A 48 -18.30 1.80 -15.10
CA ASP A 48 -17.89 1.12 -16.32
C ASP A 48 -18.92 0.06 -16.73
N LYS A 49 -19.31 -0.81 -15.79
CA LYS A 49 -20.21 -1.93 -16.05
C LYS A 49 -21.65 -1.52 -16.39
N PHE A 50 -22.19 -0.50 -15.72
CA PHE A 50 -23.61 -0.17 -15.81
C PHE A 50 -23.92 1.12 -16.56
N VAL A 51 -22.95 2.03 -16.65
CA VAL A 51 -23.11 3.32 -17.35
C VAL A 51 -22.28 3.38 -18.63
N GLY A 52 -21.32 2.45 -18.82
CA GLY A 52 -20.43 2.43 -19.98
C GLY A 52 -19.36 3.55 -19.94
N VAL A 53 -19.14 4.15 -18.77
CA VAL A 53 -18.13 5.20 -18.59
C VAL A 53 -16.80 4.54 -18.21
N ASN A 54 -15.92 4.37 -19.19
CA ASN A 54 -14.55 3.95 -18.94
C ASN A 54 -13.68 5.17 -18.58
N LEU A 55 -13.36 5.31 -17.29
CA LEU A 55 -12.56 6.43 -16.76
C LEU A 55 -11.06 6.32 -17.08
N GLU A 56 -10.58 5.19 -17.61
CA GLU A 56 -9.18 4.97 -17.99
C GLU A 56 -8.84 5.52 -19.39
N SER A 57 -9.85 5.73 -20.25
CA SER A 57 -9.66 6.25 -21.62
C SER A 57 -9.58 7.78 -21.68
N SER A 58 -9.93 8.48 -20.60
CA SER A 58 -9.77 9.93 -20.48
C SER A 58 -8.36 10.32 -20.00
N LYS A 59 -7.33 9.88 -20.74
CA LYS A 59 -6.07 10.62 -20.75
C LYS A 59 -6.28 11.76 -21.74
N PRO A 60 -6.15 13.04 -21.34
CA PRO A 60 -6.10 14.10 -22.33
C PRO A 60 -4.88 13.82 -23.20
N GLY A 61 -5.11 13.49 -24.47
CA GLY A 61 -4.06 13.42 -25.46
C GLY A 61 -3.35 14.77 -25.44
N VAL A 62 -2.10 14.77 -25.03
CA VAL A 62 -1.18 15.89 -25.25
C VAL A 62 -1.10 16.07 -26.76
N ARG A 63 -1.79 17.08 -27.28
CA ARG A 63 -1.58 17.63 -28.62
C ARG A 63 -0.93 18.99 -28.46
#